data_AF-A0A2C9LAA3-F1
#
_entry.id   AF-A0A2C9LAA3-F1
#
_cell.length_a   1.000
_cell.length_b   1.000
_cell.length_c   1.000
_cell.angle_alpha   90.00
_cell.angle_beta   90.00
_cell.angle_gamma   90.00
#
_symmetry.space_group_name_H-M   'P 1'
#
loop_
_entity.id
_entity.type
_entity.pdbx_description
1 polymer ?
#
loop_
_entity_poly.entity_id
_entity_poly.type
_entity_poly.pdbx_seq_one_letter_code
_entity_poly.pdbx_strand_id
1 'polypeptide(L)'
;MNSSGHSRRVLVRVRPVANSGTLPLICESITSLAIGCVCVRSRLQKGLDSYQEEDLTVLRDHWSKALARRKKYLDEQIQKLINKQDKSEADSERERALIEQWVCLTEERNAVLVPSPGSNIPGAPADWLPPANLEEHTPVLFLDLNADDMSAPNAKEGLQAVGINSILPKEHSTDYVQLPIIKSYTDKDTVCAFASWDSSLHDSVHLNRITPANERKKG
;
A
#
# COMPACT_ATOMS: atom_id res chain seq x y z
N MET A 1 0.76 31.57 -23.47
CA MET A 1 2.22 31.37 -23.63
C MET A 1 2.42 29.90 -23.95
N ASN A 2 3.17 29.54 -24.99
CA ASN A 2 3.42 28.13 -25.29
C ASN A 2 4.56 27.65 -24.38
N SER A 3 4.29 26.66 -23.54
CA SER A 3 5.26 26.00 -22.67
C SER A 3 5.48 24.57 -23.16
N SER A 4 6.72 24.12 -23.22
CA SER A 4 7.07 22.73 -23.55
C SER A 4 7.23 21.94 -22.26
N GLY A 5 6.42 20.89 -22.09
CA GLY A 5 6.52 19.95 -20.98
C GLY A 5 7.72 19.02 -21.09
N HIS A 6 8.07 18.39 -19.99
CA HIS A 6 9.05 17.30 -19.96
C HIS A 6 8.31 15.97 -19.96
N SER A 7 8.65 15.10 -20.89
CA SER A 7 8.17 13.72 -20.90
C SER A 7 9.00 12.88 -19.93
N ARG A 8 8.32 12.23 -18.99
CA ARG A 8 8.88 11.31 -18.00
C ARG A 8 8.11 10.01 -18.00
N ARG A 9 8.68 8.99 -17.36
CA ARG A 9 8.00 7.71 -17.12
C ARG A 9 7.83 7.53 -15.63
N VAL A 10 6.61 7.14 -15.23
CA VAL A 10 6.29 6.75 -13.86
C VAL A 10 6.28 5.23 -13.83
N LEU A 11 7.02 4.63 -12.90
CA LEU A 11 7.00 3.20 -12.65
C LEU A 11 6.28 2.95 -11.33
N VAL A 12 5.23 2.13 -11.37
CA VAL A 12 4.53 1.64 -10.19
C VAL A 12 4.74 0.14 -10.09
N ARG A 13 4.98 -0.33 -8.86
CA ARG A 13 5.17 -1.75 -8.53
C ARG A 13 4.26 -2.11 -7.37
N VAL A 14 3.54 -3.21 -7.50
CA VAL A 14 2.73 -3.79 -6.42
C VAL A 14 3.24 -5.20 -6.21
N ARG A 15 3.68 -5.50 -4.99
CA ARG A 15 4.22 -6.80 -4.61
C ARG A 15 3.40 -7.40 -3.48
N PRO A 16 2.88 -8.63 -3.61
CA PRO A 16 2.27 -9.33 -2.49
C PRO A 16 3.33 -9.61 -1.42
N VAL A 17 2.92 -9.49 -0.15
CA VAL A 17 3.78 -9.86 0.97
C VAL A 17 3.62 -11.37 1.18
N ALA A 18 4.73 -12.10 1.07
CA ALA A 18 4.71 -13.54 1.29
C ALA A 18 4.31 -13.81 2.74
N ASN A 19 3.50 -14.85 2.95
CA ASN A 19 3.01 -15.27 4.27
C ASN A 19 2.24 -14.17 5.03
N SER A 20 1.69 -13.14 4.35
CA SER A 20 0.81 -12.17 5.01
C SER A 20 -0.61 -12.71 5.13
N GLY A 21 -0.94 -13.28 6.29
CA GLY A 21 -2.28 -13.76 6.60
C GLY A 21 -2.49 -15.26 6.37
N THR A 22 -3.70 -15.64 5.92
CA THR A 22 -4.15 -17.05 5.80
C THR A 22 -4.33 -17.51 4.37
N LEU A 23 -4.38 -16.60 3.39
CA LEU A 23 -4.58 -16.91 1.98
C LEU A 23 -3.46 -16.31 1.13
N PRO A 24 -2.95 -17.03 0.12
CA PRO A 24 -2.01 -16.46 -0.83
C PRO A 24 -2.70 -15.38 -1.65
N LEU A 25 -2.10 -14.18 -1.67
CA LEU A 25 -2.55 -13.06 -2.49
C LEU A 25 -1.82 -13.07 -3.83
N ILE A 26 -2.60 -13.03 -4.92
CA ILE A 26 -2.07 -12.92 -6.29
C ILE A 26 -2.51 -11.57 -6.85
N CYS A 27 -1.54 -10.72 -7.17
CA CYS A 27 -1.81 -9.48 -7.90
C CYS A 27 -1.83 -9.80 -9.40
N GLU A 28 -2.92 -9.44 -10.09
CA GLU A 28 -3.07 -9.70 -11.52
C GLU A 28 -2.44 -8.59 -12.38
N SER A 29 -2.98 -7.37 -12.30
CA SER A 29 -2.54 -6.25 -13.11
C SER A 29 -2.82 -4.90 -12.44
N ILE A 30 -2.06 -3.87 -12.83
CA ILE A 30 -2.37 -2.47 -12.52
C ILE A 30 -3.21 -1.94 -13.69
N THR A 31 -4.45 -1.53 -13.39
CA THR A 31 -5.45 -1.17 -14.41
C THR A 31 -5.53 0.33 -14.69
N SER A 32 -5.13 1.18 -13.73
CA SER A 32 -5.17 2.63 -13.84
C SER A 32 -4.07 3.24 -12.98
N LEU A 33 -3.52 4.37 -13.46
CA LEU A 33 -2.57 5.21 -12.74
C LEU A 33 -2.99 6.66 -12.95
N ALA A 34 -2.93 7.46 -11.89
CA ALA A 34 -3.23 8.89 -11.97
C ALA A 34 -2.28 9.69 -11.09
N ILE A 35 -2.04 10.95 -11.46
CA ILE A 35 -1.21 11.88 -10.70
C ILE A 35 -1.93 13.22 -10.58
N GLY A 36 -1.90 13.82 -9.39
CA GLY A 36 -2.63 15.05 -9.09
C GLY A 36 -1.96 15.84 -7.97
N CYS A 37 -2.62 16.91 -7.54
CA CYS A 37 -2.24 17.71 -6.37
C CYS A 37 -0.81 18.26 -6.42
N VAL A 38 -0.29 18.52 -7.63
CA VAL A 38 1.08 19.02 -7.80
C VAL A 38 1.16 20.47 -7.34
N CYS A 39 1.97 20.74 -6.32
CA CYS A 39 2.12 22.08 -5.76
C CYS A 39 3.57 22.54 -5.70
N VAL A 40 3.77 23.85 -5.80
CA VAL A 40 5.10 24.48 -5.66
C VAL A 40 5.37 24.77 -4.20
N ARG A 41 6.55 24.36 -3.72
CA ARG A 41 6.98 24.56 -2.34
C ARG A 41 8.34 25.24 -2.26
N SER A 42 8.50 26.09 -1.24
CA SER A 42 9.80 26.66 -0.88
C SER A 42 10.62 25.63 -0.08
N ARG A 43 11.95 25.70 -0.18
CA ARG A 43 12.89 24.86 0.59
C ARG A 43 12.79 25.04 2.11
N LEU A 44 12.20 26.16 2.57
CA LEU A 44 11.96 26.42 3.99
C LEU A 44 10.71 25.72 4.53
N GLN A 45 9.83 25.23 3.65
CA GLN A 45 8.63 24.52 4.06
C GLN A 45 8.98 23.07 4.38
N LYS A 46 8.36 22.51 5.43
CA LYS A 46 8.44 21.07 5.71
C LYS A 46 7.95 20.29 4.48
N GLY A 47 8.61 19.16 4.22
CA GLY A 47 8.17 18.18 3.24
C GLY A 47 6.73 17.74 3.48
N LEU A 48 6.09 17.28 2.41
CA LEU A 48 4.79 16.66 2.51
C LEU A 48 4.96 15.19 2.86
N ASP A 49 4.08 14.68 3.71
CA ASP A 49 4.06 13.28 4.11
C ASP A 49 2.59 12.86 4.18
N SER A 50 2.14 12.04 3.22
CA SER A 50 0.78 11.53 3.24
C SER A 50 0.58 10.48 4.35
N TYR A 51 1.66 9.95 4.89
CA TYR A 51 1.68 8.84 5.83
C TYR A 51 1.55 9.32 7.28
N GLN A 52 0.34 9.74 7.67
CA GLN A 52 0.06 10.37 8.96
C GLN A 52 -0.17 9.36 10.11
N GLU A 53 0.14 9.77 11.34
CA GLU A 53 0.06 8.91 12.54
C GLU A 53 -1.40 8.56 12.90
N GLU A 54 -2.35 9.46 12.62
CA GLU A 54 -3.78 9.22 12.81
C GLU A 54 -4.27 8.06 11.94
N ASP A 55 -3.94 8.08 10.65
CA ASP A 55 -4.29 7.01 9.70
C ASP A 55 -3.62 5.69 10.09
N LEU A 56 -2.36 5.76 10.55
CA LEU A 56 -1.66 4.59 11.08
C LEU A 56 -2.33 4.01 12.33
N THR A 57 -2.83 4.85 13.22
CA THR A 57 -3.54 4.42 14.42
C THR A 57 -4.81 3.66 14.06
N VAL A 58 -5.59 4.18 13.11
CA VAL A 58 -6.81 3.51 12.59
C VAL A 58 -6.46 2.16 11.98
N LEU A 59 -5.41 2.11 11.17
CA LEU A 59 -4.99 0.87 10.49
C LEU A 59 -4.47 -0.19 11.47
N ARG A 60 -3.69 0.22 12.48
CA ARG A 60 -3.22 -0.66 13.57
C ARG A 60 -4.38 -1.21 14.40
N ASP A 61 -5.41 -0.41 14.68
CA ASP A 61 -6.62 -0.88 15.36
C ASP A 61 -7.37 -1.92 14.52
N HIS A 62 -7.50 -1.68 13.21
CA HIS A 62 -8.14 -2.63 12.30
C HIS A 62 -7.38 -3.97 12.23
N TRP A 63 -6.07 -3.91 12.06
CA TRP A 63 -5.20 -5.09 12.07
C TRP A 63 -5.29 -5.83 13.42
N SER A 64 -5.26 -5.10 14.53
CA SER A 64 -5.39 -5.68 15.88
C SER A 64 -6.72 -6.42 16.07
N LYS A 65 -7.81 -5.88 15.54
CA LYS A 65 -9.12 -6.55 15.53
C LYS A 65 -9.09 -7.83 14.68
N ALA A 66 -8.47 -7.80 13.50
CA ALA A 66 -8.31 -8.99 12.66
C ALA A 66 -7.51 -10.09 13.37
N LEU A 67 -6.39 -9.74 14.03
CA LEU A 67 -5.59 -10.68 14.82
C LEU A 67 -6.38 -11.23 16.01
N ALA A 68 -7.17 -10.41 16.69
CA ALA A 68 -8.01 -10.86 17.79
C ALA A 68 -9.07 -11.88 17.33
N ARG A 69 -9.70 -11.66 16.17
CA ARG A 69 -10.63 -12.62 15.55
C ARG A 69 -9.93 -13.94 15.23
N ARG A 70 -8.75 -13.89 14.60
CA ARG A 70 -7.96 -15.07 14.26
C ARG A 70 -7.52 -15.84 15.51
N LYS A 71 -7.10 -15.13 16.57
CA LYS A 71 -6.74 -15.74 17.85
C LYS A 71 -7.91 -16.53 18.43
N LYS A 72 -9.09 -15.89 18.51
CA LYS A 72 -10.31 -16.52 19.04
C LYS A 72 -10.65 -17.80 18.26
N TYR A 73 -10.56 -17.76 16.92
CA TYR A 73 -10.77 -18.94 16.09
C TYR A 73 -9.78 -20.06 16.41
N LEU A 74 -8.47 -19.76 16.46
CA LEU A 74 -7.45 -20.75 16.78
C LEU A 74 -7.68 -21.36 18.17
N ASP A 75 -7.95 -20.54 19.18
CA ASP A 75 -8.23 -21.00 20.55
C ASP A 75 -9.44 -21.96 20.56
N GLU A 76 -10.52 -21.63 19.85
CA GLU A 76 -11.71 -22.50 19.73
C GLU A 76 -11.41 -23.83 19.01
N GLN A 77 -10.61 -23.82 17.94
CA GLN A 77 -10.25 -25.03 17.20
C GLN A 77 -9.31 -25.94 17.99
N ILE A 78 -8.33 -25.38 18.68
CA ILE A 78 -7.42 -26.12 19.55
C ILE A 78 -8.20 -26.75 20.70
N GLN A 79 -9.09 -26.02 21.37
CA GLN A 79 -9.92 -26.55 22.45
C GLN A 79 -10.82 -27.71 21.99
N LYS A 80 -11.36 -27.65 20.76
CA LYS A 80 -12.15 -28.77 20.21
C LYS A 80 -11.31 -30.04 20.04
N LEU A 81 -10.05 -29.92 19.63
CA LEU A 81 -9.15 -31.06 19.49
C LEU A 81 -8.70 -31.61 20.84
N ILE A 82 -8.34 -30.74 21.79
CA ILE A 82 -7.95 -31.16 23.16
C ILE A 82 -9.05 -31.99 23.83
N ASN A 83 -10.31 -31.59 23.67
CA ASN A 83 -11.45 -32.27 24.29
C ASN A 83 -11.95 -33.51 23.51
N LYS A 84 -11.31 -33.87 22.39
CA LYS A 84 -11.68 -35.04 21.59
C LYS A 84 -11.17 -36.32 22.28
N GLN A 85 -12.06 -37.28 22.55
CA GLN A 85 -11.71 -38.54 23.22
C GLN A 85 -10.85 -39.45 22.33
N ASP A 86 -11.20 -39.59 21.06
CA ASP A 86 -10.47 -40.41 20.09
C ASP A 86 -9.69 -39.51 19.11
N LYS A 87 -8.41 -39.25 19.43
CA LYS A 87 -7.49 -38.49 18.56
C LYS A 87 -6.83 -39.43 17.54
N SER A 88 -7.05 -39.16 16.27
CA SER A 88 -6.30 -39.78 15.17
C SER A 88 -4.94 -39.09 14.98
N GLU A 89 -4.03 -39.73 14.24
CA GLU A 89 -2.75 -39.10 13.84
C GLU A 89 -2.97 -37.79 13.06
N ALA A 90 -4.01 -37.73 12.22
CA ALA A 90 -4.40 -36.52 11.51
C ALA A 90 -4.89 -35.41 12.44
N ASP A 91 -5.56 -35.76 13.55
CA ASP A 91 -5.96 -34.77 14.57
C ASP A 91 -4.73 -34.21 15.29
N SER A 92 -3.76 -35.06 15.63
CA SER A 92 -2.49 -34.65 16.24
C SER A 92 -1.68 -33.73 15.33
N GLU A 93 -1.62 -34.04 14.04
CA GLU A 93 -0.94 -33.19 13.05
C GLU A 93 -1.66 -31.84 12.86
N ARG A 94 -3.00 -31.86 12.84
CA ARG A 94 -3.81 -30.63 12.80
C ARG A 94 -3.62 -29.79 14.07
N GLU A 95 -3.57 -30.41 15.25
CA GLU A 95 -3.31 -29.74 16.52
C GLU A 95 -1.93 -29.07 16.51
N ARG A 96 -0.89 -29.78 16.03
CA ARG A 96 0.46 -29.24 15.84
C ARG A 96 0.44 -28.00 14.94
N ALA A 97 -0.22 -28.07 13.79
CA ALA A 97 -0.32 -26.96 12.85
C ALA A 97 -1.07 -25.74 13.44
N LEU A 98 -2.15 -25.97 14.20
CA LEU A 98 -2.89 -24.88 14.85
C LEU A 98 -2.08 -24.20 15.95
N ILE A 99 -1.31 -24.97 16.74
CA ILE A 99 -0.41 -24.43 17.77
C ILE A 99 0.70 -23.59 17.12
N GLU A 100 1.30 -24.09 16.03
CA GLU A 100 2.32 -23.36 15.27
C GLU A 100 1.77 -22.01 14.76
N GLN A 101 0.57 -22.00 14.18
CA GLN A 101 -0.11 -20.78 13.76
C GLN A 101 -0.37 -19.81 14.93
N TRP A 102 -0.73 -20.32 16.12
CA TRP A 102 -0.97 -19.50 17.30
C TRP A 102 0.32 -18.84 17.82
N VAL A 103 1.45 -19.53 17.75
CA VAL A 103 2.77 -18.96 18.08
C VAL A 103 3.10 -17.83 17.11
N CYS A 104 3.00 -18.08 15.79
CA CYS A 104 3.22 -17.05 14.78
C CYS A 104 2.31 -15.82 14.96
N LEU A 105 1.05 -16.03 15.36
CA LEU A 105 0.11 -14.94 15.62
C LEU A 105 0.59 -14.01 16.76
N THR A 106 1.27 -14.58 17.76
CA THR A 106 1.82 -13.80 18.87
C THR A 106 2.98 -12.92 18.41
N GLU A 107 3.83 -13.44 17.52
CA GLU A 107 4.91 -12.69 16.89
C GLU A 107 4.37 -11.58 15.98
N GLU A 108 3.35 -11.89 15.17
CA GLU A 108 2.69 -10.93 14.29
C GLU A 108 2.08 -9.76 15.07
N ARG A 109 1.40 -10.04 16.20
CA ARG A 109 0.86 -9.00 17.09
C ARG A 109 1.95 -8.06 17.61
N ASN A 110 3.11 -8.59 17.98
CA ASN A 110 4.21 -7.75 18.47
C ASN A 110 4.81 -6.90 17.33
N ALA A 111 4.92 -7.47 16.13
CA ALA A 111 5.43 -6.76 14.95
C ALA A 111 4.53 -5.60 14.51
N VAL A 112 3.20 -5.71 14.69
CA VAL A 112 2.26 -4.60 14.42
C VAL A 112 2.42 -3.45 15.41
N LEU A 113 2.77 -3.73 16.67
CA LEU A 113 2.99 -2.69 17.68
C LEU A 113 4.27 -1.90 17.42
N VAL A 114 5.32 -2.58 16.95
CA VAL A 114 6.62 -1.95 16.62
C VAL A 114 7.09 -2.45 15.27
N PRO A 115 6.58 -1.87 14.17
CA PRO A 115 6.97 -2.27 12.82
C PRO A 115 8.47 -2.03 12.59
N SER A 116 9.19 -3.09 12.22
CA SER A 116 10.61 -2.99 11.87
C SER A 116 10.78 -2.56 10.42
N PRO A 117 11.88 -1.88 10.04
CA PRO A 117 12.15 -1.53 8.65
C PRO A 117 12.07 -2.74 7.72
N GLY A 118 11.40 -2.59 6.58
CA GLY A 118 11.25 -3.68 5.59
C GLY A 118 10.33 -4.84 6.01
N SER A 119 9.67 -4.78 7.17
CA SER A 119 8.73 -5.80 7.62
C SER A 119 7.47 -5.93 6.74
N ASN A 120 7.21 -4.94 5.88
CA ASN A 120 6.01 -4.84 5.05
C ASN A 120 4.70 -4.80 5.86
N ILE A 121 4.79 -4.31 7.10
CA ILE A 121 3.65 -4.00 7.97
C ILE A 121 3.40 -2.47 7.87
N PRO A 122 2.16 -1.99 7.92
CA PRO A 122 1.86 -0.57 7.93
C PRO A 122 2.55 0.15 9.07
N GLY A 123 3.16 1.29 8.77
CA GLY A 123 4.00 2.02 9.72
C GLY A 123 5.42 1.47 9.81
N ALA A 124 5.80 0.46 9.03
CA ALA A 124 7.19 0.08 8.88
C ALA A 124 7.96 1.22 8.20
N PRO A 125 9.08 1.67 8.80
CA PRO A 125 9.99 2.57 8.10
C PRO A 125 10.47 1.93 6.80
N ALA A 126 10.81 2.79 5.84
CA ALA A 126 11.52 2.38 4.65
C ALA A 126 12.78 1.56 5.02
N ASP A 127 13.05 0.48 4.28
CA ASP A 127 14.27 -0.31 4.40
C ASP A 127 15.48 0.31 3.67
N TRP A 128 15.30 1.55 3.20
CA TRP A 128 16.28 2.37 2.53
C TRP A 128 16.33 3.75 3.22
N LEU A 129 17.14 4.68 2.70
CA LEU A 129 17.20 6.06 3.19
C LEU A 129 16.45 6.98 2.21
N PRO A 130 15.17 7.30 2.46
CA PRO A 130 14.42 8.22 1.61
C PRO A 130 15.09 9.60 1.52
N PRO A 131 15.29 10.14 0.30
CA PRO A 131 15.60 11.56 0.10
C PRO A 131 14.57 12.44 0.81
N ALA A 132 15.00 13.65 1.16
CA ALA A 132 14.12 14.65 1.75
C ALA A 132 12.87 14.88 0.86
N ASN A 133 11.71 15.00 1.52
CA ASN A 133 10.38 15.20 0.91
C ASN A 133 9.77 13.97 0.21
N LEU A 134 10.27 12.77 0.50
CA LEU A 134 9.57 11.51 0.23
C LEU A 134 9.07 10.91 1.55
N GLU A 135 8.07 10.05 1.47
CA GLU A 135 7.55 9.33 2.64
C GLU A 135 8.66 8.51 3.31
N GLU A 136 8.70 8.58 4.65
CA GLU A 136 9.67 7.83 5.47
C GLU A 136 9.26 6.37 5.67
N HIS A 137 8.01 6.03 5.36
CA HIS A 137 7.41 4.71 5.54
C HIS A 137 7.09 4.07 4.18
N THR A 138 7.15 2.74 4.14
CA THR A 138 6.74 1.99 2.95
C THR A 138 5.21 1.94 2.85
N PRO A 139 4.59 2.35 1.73
CA PRO A 139 3.15 2.19 1.54
C PRO A 139 2.75 0.72 1.53
N VAL A 140 1.76 0.36 2.34
CA VAL A 140 1.24 -1.00 2.48
C VAL A 140 -0.27 -0.97 2.34
N LEU A 141 -0.82 -1.96 1.63
CA LEU A 141 -2.26 -2.17 1.52
C LEU A 141 -2.70 -3.28 2.48
N PHE A 142 -3.61 -2.96 3.39
CA PHE A 142 -4.27 -3.95 4.24
C PHE A 142 -5.65 -4.26 3.70
N LEU A 143 -5.82 -5.48 3.19
CA LEU A 143 -7.06 -5.87 2.50
C LEU A 143 -8.13 -6.42 3.46
N ASP A 144 -7.77 -6.80 4.69
CA ASP A 144 -8.62 -7.49 5.69
C ASP A 144 -9.56 -8.54 5.06
N LEU A 145 -9.00 -9.40 4.20
CA LEU A 145 -9.79 -10.43 3.53
C LEU A 145 -10.18 -11.51 4.53
N ASN A 146 -11.48 -11.81 4.59
CA ASN A 146 -11.96 -12.96 5.34
C ASN A 146 -11.87 -14.22 4.48
N ALA A 147 -11.22 -15.27 4.98
CA ALA A 147 -11.04 -16.51 4.23
C ALA A 147 -12.35 -17.29 4.00
N ASP A 148 -13.35 -17.07 4.85
CA ASP A 148 -14.67 -17.70 4.73
C ASP A 148 -15.62 -16.93 3.79
N ASP A 149 -15.26 -15.69 3.42
CA ASP A 149 -16.03 -14.83 2.51
C ASP A 149 -15.18 -14.52 1.28
N MET A 150 -15.14 -15.48 0.35
CA MET A 150 -14.47 -15.33 -0.95
C MET A 150 -15.20 -14.39 -1.91
N SER A 151 -16.34 -13.83 -1.50
CA SER A 151 -16.95 -12.73 -2.21
C SER A 151 -16.20 -11.45 -1.86
N ALA A 152 -15.81 -10.67 -2.87
CA ALA A 152 -15.08 -9.41 -2.68
C ALA A 152 -15.97 -8.14 -2.64
N PRO A 153 -17.17 -8.08 -2.02
CA PRO A 153 -17.91 -6.83 -1.96
C PRO A 153 -17.48 -5.92 -0.78
N ASN A 154 -16.94 -6.48 0.31
CA ASN A 154 -16.63 -5.68 1.51
C ASN A 154 -15.23 -5.03 1.51
N ALA A 155 -14.34 -5.45 0.61
CA ALA A 155 -13.03 -4.82 0.40
C ALA A 155 -13.13 -3.47 -0.34
N LYS A 156 -14.31 -2.87 -0.48
CA LYS A 156 -14.48 -1.54 -1.07
C LYS A 156 -14.78 -0.45 -0.04
N GLU A 157 -15.07 -0.81 1.21
CA GLU A 157 -15.40 0.14 2.27
C GLU A 157 -14.40 0.01 3.42
N GLY A 158 -13.36 0.86 3.42
CA GLY A 158 -12.40 0.93 4.53
C GLY A 158 -11.06 1.58 4.17
N LEU A 159 -10.32 2.01 5.20
CA LEU A 159 -8.97 2.55 5.11
C LEU A 159 -7.97 1.43 4.76
N GLN A 160 -7.87 1.07 3.48
CA GLN A 160 -6.95 0.00 3.04
C GLN A 160 -5.49 0.46 2.94
N ALA A 161 -5.29 1.77 2.83
CA ALA A 161 -3.99 2.40 2.73
C ALA A 161 -3.94 3.58 3.70
N VAL A 162 -2.76 3.82 4.26
CA VAL A 162 -2.47 5.06 4.99
C VAL A 162 -2.43 6.22 4.00
N GLY A 163 -2.94 7.38 4.39
CA GLY A 163 -2.89 8.61 3.61
C GLY A 163 -4.11 8.84 2.73
N ILE A 164 -5.08 7.93 2.70
CA ILE A 164 -6.29 8.07 1.88
C ILE A 164 -7.19 9.24 2.36
N ASN A 165 -7.15 9.56 3.66
CA ASN A 165 -7.89 10.66 4.26
C ASN A 165 -7.00 11.84 4.68
N SER A 166 -5.69 11.73 4.45
CA SER A 166 -4.75 12.80 4.75
C SER A 166 -5.04 14.02 3.88
N ILE A 167 -5.12 15.19 4.51
CA ILE A 167 -5.23 16.48 3.82
C ILE A 167 -3.92 17.22 4.02
N LEU A 168 -3.16 17.41 2.95
CA LEU A 168 -1.84 18.02 3.00
C LEU A 168 -1.90 19.54 2.77
N PRO A 169 -0.97 20.32 3.37
CA PRO A 169 -0.94 21.76 3.14
C PRO A 169 -0.70 22.10 1.66
N LYS A 170 -1.59 22.93 1.09
CA LYS A 170 -1.65 23.29 -0.35
C LYS A 170 -2.11 22.15 -1.27
N GLU A 171 -2.65 21.08 -0.71
CA GLU A 171 -3.49 20.16 -1.45
C GLU A 171 -4.79 20.90 -1.79
N HIS A 172 -4.81 21.47 -2.99
CA HIS A 172 -6.04 21.98 -3.57
C HIS A 172 -6.78 20.82 -4.19
N SER A 173 -8.11 20.90 -4.29
CA SER A 173 -8.95 19.94 -5.01
C SER A 173 -8.70 20.02 -6.53
N THR A 174 -7.47 19.76 -6.96
CA THR A 174 -7.09 19.61 -8.35
C THR A 174 -7.39 18.20 -8.79
N ASP A 175 -7.95 18.07 -10.00
CA ASP A 175 -8.26 16.77 -10.57
C ASP A 175 -6.99 15.95 -10.79
N TYR A 176 -7.06 14.68 -10.43
CA TYR A 176 -6.05 13.71 -10.80
C TYR A 176 -6.08 13.50 -12.32
N VAL A 177 -4.92 13.56 -12.95
CA VAL A 177 -4.77 13.27 -14.38
C VAL A 177 -4.44 11.80 -14.57
N GLN A 178 -5.28 11.10 -15.32
CA GLN A 178 -5.05 9.71 -15.71
C GLN A 178 -3.81 9.61 -16.61
N LEU A 179 -2.92 8.69 -16.28
CA LEU A 179 -1.69 8.46 -17.01
C LEU A 179 -1.84 7.23 -17.93
N PRO A 180 -1.52 7.35 -19.23
CA PRO A 180 -1.57 6.21 -20.14
C PRO A 180 -0.48 5.20 -19.77
N ILE A 181 -0.91 3.98 -19.42
CA ILE A 181 -0.02 2.85 -19.19
C ILE A 181 0.56 2.42 -20.55
N ILE A 182 1.87 2.53 -20.69
CA ILE A 182 2.61 2.22 -21.93
C ILE A 182 3.19 0.80 -21.93
N LYS A 183 3.38 0.22 -20.74
CA LYS A 183 3.89 -1.15 -20.58
C LYS A 183 3.48 -1.70 -19.21
N SER A 184 2.99 -2.92 -19.18
CA SER A 184 2.79 -3.70 -17.94
C SER A 184 3.53 -5.04 -18.05
N TYR A 185 3.99 -5.56 -16.93
CA TYR A 185 4.64 -6.87 -16.85
C TYR A 185 4.63 -7.39 -15.41
N THR A 186 4.82 -8.69 -15.25
CA THR A 186 4.97 -9.34 -13.93
C THR A 186 6.39 -9.87 -13.81
N ASP A 187 7.03 -9.62 -12.67
CA ASP A 187 8.37 -10.13 -12.32
C ASP A 187 8.32 -10.69 -10.89
N LYS A 188 8.53 -12.01 -10.74
CA LYS A 188 8.53 -12.71 -9.43
C LYS A 188 7.37 -12.26 -8.52
N ASP A 189 6.14 -12.44 -9.01
CA ASP A 189 4.88 -12.06 -8.36
C ASP A 189 4.65 -10.56 -8.14
N THR A 190 5.60 -9.71 -8.56
CA THR A 190 5.45 -8.25 -8.54
C THR A 190 4.84 -7.78 -9.85
N VAL A 191 3.67 -7.16 -9.78
CA VAL A 191 3.03 -6.51 -10.92
C VAL A 191 3.63 -5.12 -11.09
N CYS A 192 4.09 -4.82 -12.30
CA CYS A 192 4.71 -3.56 -12.65
C CYS A 192 3.94 -2.87 -13.79
N ALA A 193 3.83 -1.54 -13.73
CA ALA A 193 3.30 -0.72 -14.81
C ALA A 193 4.16 0.54 -15.02
N PHE A 194 4.53 0.79 -16.27
CA PHE A 194 5.08 2.06 -16.72
C PHE A 194 3.96 2.89 -17.32
N ALA A 195 3.82 4.13 -16.85
CA ALA A 195 2.96 5.12 -17.47
C ALA A 195 3.78 6.31 -17.99
N SER A 196 3.31 6.90 -19.09
CA SER A 196 3.88 8.15 -19.61
C SER A 196 3.30 9.32 -18.83
N TRP A 197 4.16 10.22 -18.35
CA TRP A 197 3.75 11.46 -17.72
C TRP A 197 4.38 12.64 -18.45
N ASP A 198 3.55 13.53 -18.97
CA ASP A 198 3.97 14.81 -19.54
C ASP A 198 3.65 15.93 -18.54
N SER A 199 4.66 16.68 -18.14
CA SER A 199 4.45 17.76 -17.18
C SER A 199 3.59 18.90 -17.71
N SER A 200 3.44 19.05 -19.04
CA SER A 200 2.58 20.05 -19.66
C SER A 200 1.09 19.85 -19.36
N LEU A 201 0.71 18.65 -18.89
CA LEU A 201 -0.62 18.38 -18.36
C LEU A 201 -0.93 19.24 -17.12
N HIS A 202 0.11 19.72 -16.45
CA HIS A 202 0.00 20.64 -15.33
C HIS A 202 0.35 22.05 -15.82
N ASP A 203 -0.56 23.01 -15.66
CA ASP A 203 -0.34 24.42 -16.03
C ASP A 203 0.61 25.11 -15.03
N SER A 204 1.87 24.68 -15.01
CA SER A 204 2.88 25.11 -14.05
C SER A 204 4.18 25.49 -14.74
N VAL A 205 4.54 26.77 -14.62
CA VAL A 205 5.83 27.32 -15.09
C VAL A 205 7.04 26.72 -14.38
N HIS A 206 6.83 26.03 -13.26
CA HIS A 206 7.89 25.37 -12.51
C HIS A 206 8.16 23.94 -12.99
N LEU A 207 7.24 23.35 -13.73
CA LEU A 207 7.38 22.01 -14.31
C LEU A 207 7.70 22.08 -15.80
N ASN A 208 7.21 23.11 -16.48
CA ASN A 208 7.33 23.27 -17.93
C ASN A 208 8.37 24.32 -18.28
N ARG A 209 9.12 24.08 -19.36
CA ARG A 209 10.05 25.08 -19.89
C ARG A 209 9.24 26.13 -20.67
N ILE A 210 9.44 27.41 -20.35
CA ILE A 210 8.89 28.50 -21.15
C ILE A 210 9.59 28.49 -22.51
N THR A 211 8.85 28.26 -23.59
CA THR A 211 9.41 28.31 -24.94
C THR A 211 9.68 29.78 -25.29
N PRO A 212 10.94 30.18 -25.55
CA PRO A 212 11.27 31.54 -25.98
C PRO A 212 10.53 31.90 -27.27
N ALA A 213 10.20 33.19 -27.48
CA ALA A 213 9.43 33.62 -28.66
C ALA A 213 10.08 33.23 -30.01
N ASN A 214 11.39 33.02 -29.99
CA ASN A 214 12.30 32.64 -31.06
C ASN A 214 12.23 31.15 -31.45
N GLU A 215 11.61 30.28 -30.65
CA GLU A 215 11.40 28.85 -30.97
C GLU A 215 9.93 28.52 -31.32
N ARG A 216 9.07 29.55 -31.45
CA ARG A 216 7.70 29.37 -31.94
C ARG A 216 7.77 28.91 -33.39
N LYS A 217 7.43 27.65 -33.67
CA LYS A 217 7.14 27.21 -35.03
C LYS A 217 6.06 28.14 -35.58
N LYS A 218 6.43 28.99 -36.54
CA LYS A 218 5.46 29.71 -37.36
C LYS A 218 4.67 28.64 -38.11
N GLY A 219 3.37 28.60 -37.86
CA GLY A 219 2.43 27.89 -38.73
C GLY A 219 2.46 28.45 -40.14
#